data_AF-A0A535JJH9-F1
#
_entry.id   AF-A0A535JJH9-F1
#
_cell.length_a   1.000
_cell.length_b   1.000
_cell.length_c   1.000
_cell.angle_alpha   90.00
_cell.angle_beta   90.00
_cell.angle_gamma   90.00
#
_symmetry.space_group_name_H-M   'P 1'
#
loop_
_entity.id
_entity.type
_entity.pdbx_description
1 polymer ?
#
loop_
_entity_poly.entity_id
_entity_poly.type
_entity_poly.pdbx_seq_one_letter_code
_entity_poly.pdbx_strand_id
1 'polypeptide(L)'
;MSTLRTSSFARSRRFEANQASGHQTIEYAPRMPTRSELTATVGKVALQLKASGFRRFRTDFNKPTEPGLVHVVGFQGNKWGGSFTVNLGVYVREVDQLFDDWWGQSKRAGVPGEDAAVKEYDCWLRARLGDIRKEGNDKWWNYGDIAGTAIDIQERLTRDALPAFTEVSSRAGLLAWWRDRSSSPYRWTISPRTPLGVALLMKQAGDGEEAQAIVDAVFRDTLGKPFHHTASVVAEEMGLAWRAT
;
A
#
# COMPACT_ATOMS: atom_id res chain seq x y z
N MET A 1 36.59 -14.48 70.08
CA MET A 1 37.00 -13.31 70.87
C MET A 1 37.86 -12.39 70.01
N SER A 2 37.34 -11.19 69.72
CA SER A 2 38.06 -9.88 69.78
C SER A 2 39.33 -9.70 68.93
N THR A 3 39.58 -8.64 68.15
CA THR A 3 39.01 -7.30 68.03
C THR A 3 39.63 -6.63 66.79
N LEU A 4 38.90 -5.69 66.19
CA LEU A 4 39.36 -4.73 65.16
C LEU A 4 40.40 -3.73 65.71
N ARG A 5 41.23 -3.14 64.81
CA ARG A 5 41.63 -1.70 64.76
C ARG A 5 42.50 -1.43 63.50
N THR A 6 42.03 -0.63 62.53
CA THR A 6 42.39 0.80 62.24
C THR A 6 43.88 1.01 61.89
N SER A 7 44.35 1.83 60.95
CA SER A 7 43.83 2.78 59.96
C SER A 7 45.04 3.39 59.22
N SER A 8 44.86 3.88 57.99
CA SER A 8 45.51 5.07 57.38
C SER A 8 47.05 5.15 57.32
N PHE A 9 47.62 5.34 56.11
CA PHE A 9 48.34 6.56 55.69
C PHE A 9 48.88 6.42 54.26
N ALA A 10 48.66 7.47 53.46
CA ALA A 10 49.08 7.59 52.06
C ALA A 10 50.48 8.23 51.90
N ARG A 11 51.21 7.83 50.84
CA ARG A 11 52.14 8.65 50.00
C ARG A 11 52.75 7.73 48.93
N SER A 12 52.44 7.91 47.63
CA SER A 12 52.96 8.93 46.69
C SER A 12 54.07 8.34 45.80
N ARG A 13 53.85 8.30 44.48
CA ARG A 13 54.58 9.10 43.47
C ARG A 13 54.36 8.60 42.04
N ARG A 14 54.38 9.58 41.13
CA ARG A 14 54.49 9.54 39.67
C ARG A 14 53.25 9.04 38.93
N PHE A 15 52.58 9.93 38.21
CA PHE A 15 52.96 10.20 36.83
C PHE A 15 52.59 11.63 36.43
N GLU A 16 53.53 12.26 35.73
CA GLU A 16 53.44 13.60 35.17
C GLU A 16 52.42 13.67 34.03
N ALA A 17 52.04 14.92 33.75
CA ALA A 17 51.06 15.36 32.79
C ALA A 17 51.26 14.81 31.36
N ASN A 18 50.15 14.57 30.68
CA ASN A 18 49.97 15.14 29.36
C ASN A 18 48.47 15.37 29.09
N GLN A 19 48.04 16.62 29.30
CA GLN A 19 46.83 17.16 28.68
C GLN A 19 47.15 17.45 27.21
N ALA A 20 46.59 16.65 26.31
CA ALA A 20 46.20 17.08 24.97
C ALA A 20 45.54 15.90 24.25
N SER A 21 44.26 15.65 24.52
CA SER A 21 43.41 15.01 23.52
C SER A 21 42.08 15.76 23.50
N GLY A 22 41.92 16.62 22.50
CA GLY A 22 40.62 17.21 22.20
C GLY A 22 39.61 16.09 22.08
N HIS A 23 38.62 16.08 22.98
CA HIS A 23 37.41 15.31 22.77
C HIS A 23 36.68 15.96 21.59
N GLN A 24 36.95 15.45 20.40
CA GLN A 24 35.98 15.53 19.32
C GLN A 24 34.72 14.84 19.84
N THR A 25 33.69 15.62 20.08
CA THR A 25 32.33 15.13 20.22
C THR A 25 32.07 14.28 18.98
N ILE A 26 32.04 12.95 19.13
CA ILE A 26 31.57 12.06 18.08
C ILE A 26 30.13 12.50 17.83
N GLU A 27 29.90 13.15 16.68
CA GLU A 27 28.57 13.41 16.16
C GLU A 27 27.87 12.05 16.15
N TYR A 28 26.88 11.90 17.04
CA TYR A 28 26.01 10.74 17.03
C TYR A 28 25.42 10.67 15.62
N ALA A 29 25.70 9.59 14.89
CA ALA A 29 25.04 9.30 13.63
C ALA A 29 23.53 9.57 13.79
N PRO A 30 22.89 10.28 12.84
CA PRO A 30 21.50 10.68 12.98
C PRO A 30 20.66 9.48 13.37
N ARG A 31 19.93 9.58 14.49
CA ARG A 31 19.08 8.54 15.04
C ARG A 31 18.26 7.94 13.90
N MET A 32 18.56 6.68 13.56
CA MET A 32 17.86 5.97 12.48
C MET A 32 16.36 6.08 12.75
N PRO A 33 15.62 6.78 11.89
CA PRO A 33 14.24 7.02 12.20
C PRO A 33 13.46 5.71 12.11
N THR A 34 12.51 5.55 13.02
CA THR A 34 12.02 4.25 13.46
C THR A 34 10.59 3.98 13.02
N ARG A 35 10.21 2.70 13.08
CA ARG A 35 8.81 2.23 13.03
C ARG A 35 7.88 2.97 14.01
N SER A 36 8.42 3.58 15.07
CA SER A 36 7.68 4.40 16.03
C SER A 36 7.20 5.72 15.42
N GLU A 37 8.00 6.37 14.58
CA GLU A 37 7.63 7.64 13.94
C GLU A 37 6.57 7.41 12.86
N LEU A 38 6.68 6.33 12.09
CA LEU A 38 5.60 5.90 11.20
C LEU A 38 4.29 5.72 11.98
N THR A 39 4.35 5.02 13.11
CA THR A 39 3.17 4.76 13.95
C THR A 39 2.57 6.05 14.48
N ALA A 40 3.39 7.02 14.88
CA ALA A 40 2.96 8.33 15.36
C ALA A 40 2.29 9.15 14.24
N THR A 41 2.90 9.21 13.06
CA THR A 41 2.30 9.88 11.88
C THR A 41 0.97 9.23 11.50
N VAL A 42 0.93 7.90 11.40
CA VAL A 42 -0.30 7.13 11.14
C VAL A 42 -1.36 7.45 12.19
N GLY A 43 -0.98 7.58 13.46
CA GLY A 43 -1.87 7.99 14.54
C GLY A 43 -2.56 9.32 14.30
N LYS A 44 -1.84 10.32 13.79
CA LYS A 44 -2.40 11.65 13.46
C LYS A 44 -3.33 11.59 12.25
N VAL A 45 -2.95 10.86 11.20
CA VAL A 45 -3.78 10.73 9.99
C VAL A 45 -5.03 9.88 10.24
N ALA A 46 -4.98 8.95 11.19
CA ALA A 46 -6.06 8.00 11.47
C ALA A 46 -7.42 8.65 11.75
N LEU A 47 -7.45 9.83 12.38
CA LEU A 47 -8.71 10.52 12.71
C LEU A 47 -9.48 10.92 11.45
N GLN A 48 -8.79 11.47 10.45
CA GLN A 48 -9.40 11.84 9.17
C GLN A 48 -9.90 10.61 8.43
N LEU A 49 -9.07 9.57 8.31
CA LEU A 49 -9.46 8.33 7.62
C LEU A 49 -10.68 7.68 8.29
N LYS A 50 -10.74 7.64 9.63
CA LYS A 50 -11.91 7.17 10.36
C LYS A 50 -13.15 8.01 10.10
N ALA A 51 -13.02 9.34 10.07
CA ALA A 51 -14.13 10.23 9.72
C ALA A 51 -14.64 9.99 8.29
N SER A 52 -13.76 9.55 7.38
CA SER A 52 -14.13 9.15 6.02
C SER A 52 -14.66 7.70 5.91
N GLY A 53 -14.85 7.00 7.03
CA GLY A 53 -15.42 5.65 7.09
C GLY A 53 -14.41 4.51 7.02
N PHE A 54 -13.10 4.78 7.09
CA PHE A 54 -12.10 3.72 7.12
C PHE A 54 -11.92 3.14 8.52
N ARG A 55 -11.85 1.81 8.59
CA ARG A 55 -11.43 1.06 9.78
C ARG A 55 -9.92 0.80 9.75
N ARG A 56 -9.27 0.95 10.90
CA ARG A 56 -7.82 0.77 11.04
C ARG A 56 -7.44 -0.68 11.35
N PHE A 57 -6.44 -1.19 10.63
CA PHE A 57 -5.78 -2.48 10.81
C PHE A 57 -4.25 -2.27 10.84
N ARG A 58 -3.70 -2.01 12.04
CA ARG A 58 -2.29 -1.59 12.23
C ARG A 58 -1.94 -0.32 11.47
N THR A 59 -1.19 -0.44 10.37
CA THR A 59 -0.75 0.64 9.48
C THR A 59 -1.59 0.69 8.20
N ASP A 60 -2.59 -0.16 8.08
CA ASP A 60 -3.51 -0.19 6.95
C ASP A 60 -4.89 0.28 7.40
N PHE A 61 -5.65 0.81 6.46
CA PHE A 61 -7.00 1.30 6.66
C PHE A 61 -7.87 0.72 5.55
N ASN A 62 -8.97 0.09 5.91
CA ASN A 62 -9.90 -0.50 4.95
C ASN A 62 -11.27 0.16 5.08
N LYS A 63 -11.92 0.39 3.94
CA LYS A 63 -13.30 0.87 3.86
C LYS A 63 -14.04 0.00 2.86
N PRO A 64 -14.86 -0.96 3.32
CA PRO A 64 -15.84 -1.62 2.46
C PRO A 64 -16.79 -0.57 1.88
N THR A 65 -17.09 -0.67 0.58
CA THR A 65 -18.05 0.23 -0.09
C THR A 65 -19.20 -0.55 -0.73
N GLU A 66 -18.95 -1.77 -1.18
CA GLU A 66 -19.94 -2.77 -1.58
C GLU A 66 -19.50 -4.14 -1.05
N PRO A 67 -20.40 -5.15 -1.00
CA PRO A 67 -20.00 -6.52 -0.70
C PRO A 67 -18.85 -6.98 -1.62
N GLY A 68 -17.71 -7.28 -1.01
CA GLY A 68 -16.49 -7.69 -1.73
C GLY A 68 -15.67 -6.57 -2.37
N LEU A 69 -16.06 -5.29 -2.25
CA LEU A 69 -15.30 -4.14 -2.74
C LEU A 69 -14.77 -3.33 -1.56
N VAL A 70 -13.44 -3.18 -1.49
CA VAL A 70 -12.77 -2.54 -0.34
C VAL A 70 -11.73 -1.54 -0.82
N HIS A 71 -11.83 -0.31 -0.32
CA HIS A 71 -10.76 0.68 -0.46
C HIS A 71 -9.70 0.48 0.62
N VAL A 72 -8.43 0.59 0.23
CA VAL A 72 -7.27 0.36 1.09
C VAL A 72 -6.35 1.56 1.08
N VAL A 73 -5.98 2.05 2.26
CA VAL A 73 -4.89 3.02 2.46
C VAL A 73 -3.85 2.35 3.35
N GLY A 74 -2.67 2.06 2.80
CA GLY A 74 -1.60 1.33 3.48
C GLY A 74 -0.36 2.19 3.66
N PHE A 75 0.21 2.21 4.86
CA PHE A 75 1.46 2.93 5.12
C PHE A 75 2.64 1.96 5.11
N GLN A 76 3.58 2.17 4.19
CA GLN A 76 4.71 1.28 3.96
C GLN A 76 6.04 1.97 4.25
N GLY A 77 6.77 1.47 5.25
CA GLY A 77 8.15 1.89 5.49
C GLY A 77 9.11 1.39 4.40
N ASN A 78 10.15 2.17 4.12
CA ASN A 78 11.24 1.75 3.24
C ASN A 78 12.00 0.56 3.85
N LYS A 79 12.32 -0.45 3.03
CA LYS A 79 13.13 -1.61 3.42
C LYS A 79 14.48 -1.21 4.02
N TRP A 80 15.08 -0.12 3.52
CA TRP A 80 16.39 0.38 3.93
C TRP A 80 16.30 1.45 5.04
N GLY A 81 15.10 1.75 5.54
CA GLY A 81 14.87 2.78 6.55
C GLY A 81 14.82 4.21 5.99
N GLY A 82 14.74 5.20 6.88
CA GLY A 82 14.82 6.63 6.55
C GLY A 82 13.55 7.28 6.00
N SER A 83 12.67 6.52 5.35
CA SER A 83 11.41 7.04 4.80
C SER A 83 10.25 6.03 4.78
N PHE A 84 9.06 6.52 4.43
CA PHE A 84 7.87 5.71 4.17
C PHE A 84 7.02 6.32 3.05
N THR A 85 6.09 5.55 2.50
CA THR A 85 5.09 6.01 1.53
C THR A 85 3.68 5.58 1.94
N VAL A 86 2.68 6.11 1.24
CA VAL A 86 1.27 5.78 1.41
C VAL A 86 0.78 5.16 0.11
N ASN A 87 0.42 3.89 0.17
CA ASN A 87 -0.18 3.16 -0.95
C ASN A 87 -1.70 3.22 -0.86
N LEU A 88 -2.35 3.24 -2.01
CA LEU A 88 -3.79 3.21 -2.21
C LEU A 88 -4.13 1.94 -2.99
N GLY A 89 -5.24 1.32 -2.68
CA GLY A 89 -5.72 0.20 -3.48
C GLY A 89 -7.21 -0.01 -3.45
N VAL A 90 -7.72 -0.64 -4.51
CA VAL A 90 -9.10 -1.11 -4.62
C VAL A 90 -9.08 -2.63 -4.74
N TYR A 91 -9.61 -3.28 -3.74
CA TYR A 91 -9.79 -4.72 -3.68
C TYR A 91 -11.17 -5.09 -4.18
N VAL A 92 -11.24 -6.15 -4.99
CA VAL A 92 -12.47 -6.69 -5.57
C VAL A 92 -12.43 -8.21 -5.41
N ARG A 93 -13.29 -8.75 -4.54
CA ARG A 93 -13.25 -10.15 -4.10
C ARG A 93 -13.39 -11.15 -5.26
N GLU A 94 -14.33 -10.93 -6.16
CA GLU A 94 -14.52 -11.84 -7.31
C GLU A 94 -13.31 -11.85 -8.25
N VAL A 95 -12.57 -10.74 -8.35
CA VAL A 95 -11.33 -10.68 -9.12
C VAL A 95 -10.21 -11.39 -8.38
N ASP A 96 -10.09 -11.18 -7.07
CA ASP A 96 -9.14 -11.88 -6.20
C ASP A 96 -9.34 -13.41 -6.29
N GLN A 97 -10.58 -13.88 -6.18
CA GLN A 97 -10.96 -15.30 -6.31
C GLN A 97 -10.58 -15.88 -7.67
N LEU A 98 -10.85 -15.15 -8.76
CA LEU A 98 -10.47 -15.58 -10.12
C LEU A 98 -8.98 -15.88 -10.25
N PHE A 99 -8.11 -15.16 -9.51
CA PHE A 99 -6.67 -15.37 -9.57
C PHE A 99 -6.12 -16.27 -8.45
N ASP A 100 -6.73 -16.28 -7.27
CA ASP A 100 -6.26 -17.02 -6.08
C ASP A 100 -6.75 -18.48 -6.03
N ASP A 101 -7.89 -18.79 -6.65
CA ASP A 101 -8.37 -20.18 -6.76
C ASP A 101 -7.37 -21.03 -7.54
N TRP A 102 -6.58 -20.42 -8.43
CA TRP A 102 -5.51 -21.10 -9.16
C TRP A 102 -4.25 -21.41 -8.32
N TRP A 103 -4.03 -20.69 -7.22
CA TRP A 103 -2.91 -20.91 -6.29
C TRP A 103 -3.33 -21.63 -4.99
N GLY A 104 -4.62 -21.95 -4.82
CA GLY A 104 -5.14 -22.63 -3.64
C GLY A 104 -5.04 -21.82 -2.34
N GLN A 105 -5.06 -20.48 -2.44
CA GLN A 105 -4.74 -19.58 -1.32
C GLN A 105 -5.90 -18.77 -0.75
N SER A 106 -7.12 -18.87 -1.30
CA SER A 106 -8.32 -18.24 -0.72
C SER A 106 -8.73 -18.91 0.60
N LYS A 107 -7.95 -18.65 1.65
CA LYS A 107 -8.17 -19.09 3.04
C LYS A 107 -8.40 -17.90 3.97
N ARG A 108 -8.79 -16.74 3.44
CA ARG A 108 -9.11 -15.58 4.30
C ARG A 108 -10.37 -15.92 5.09
N ALA A 109 -10.20 -16.15 6.39
CA ALA A 109 -11.32 -16.31 7.31
C ALA A 109 -12.01 -14.96 7.53
N GLY A 110 -13.33 -14.93 7.39
CA GLY A 110 -14.16 -13.73 7.60
C GLY A 110 -14.29 -12.81 6.37
N VAL A 111 -15.01 -11.71 6.53
CA VAL A 111 -15.31 -10.74 5.47
C VAL A 111 -14.11 -9.79 5.24
N PRO A 112 -13.53 -9.73 4.03
CA PRO A 112 -12.42 -8.81 3.72
C PRO A 112 -12.77 -7.35 4.02
N GLY A 113 -11.86 -6.65 4.71
CA GLY A 113 -12.05 -5.25 5.12
C GLY A 113 -12.88 -5.06 6.40
N GLU A 114 -13.52 -6.14 6.89
CA GLU A 114 -14.30 -6.15 8.13
C GLU A 114 -13.65 -7.03 9.21
N ASP A 115 -13.54 -8.33 8.94
CA ASP A 115 -12.96 -9.31 9.87
C ASP A 115 -11.46 -9.50 9.63
N ALA A 116 -11.05 -9.37 8.36
CA ALA A 116 -9.68 -9.55 7.93
C ALA A 116 -9.17 -8.31 7.19
N ALA A 117 -7.96 -7.88 7.55
CA ALA A 117 -7.31 -6.75 6.88
C ALA A 117 -6.98 -7.11 5.43
N VAL A 118 -7.41 -6.27 4.49
CA VAL A 118 -6.94 -6.32 3.09
C VAL A 118 -5.69 -5.47 2.98
N LYS A 119 -4.64 -6.01 2.39
CA LYS A 119 -3.39 -5.29 2.13
C LYS A 119 -3.37 -4.77 0.71
N GLU A 120 -2.61 -3.70 0.46
CA GLU A 120 -2.56 -3.08 -0.85
C GLU A 120 -2.02 -4.02 -1.95
N TYR A 121 -1.15 -4.97 -1.63
CA TYR A 121 -0.68 -5.97 -2.61
C TYR A 121 -1.75 -6.99 -2.99
N ASP A 122 -2.83 -7.11 -2.21
CA ASP A 122 -4.02 -7.91 -2.55
C ASP A 122 -4.97 -7.12 -3.47
N CYS A 123 -4.75 -5.81 -3.62
CA CYS A 123 -5.66 -4.96 -4.40
C CYS A 123 -5.42 -5.09 -5.90
N TRP A 124 -6.53 -5.05 -6.63
CA TRP A 124 -6.56 -5.16 -8.07
C TRP A 124 -6.20 -3.84 -8.78
N LEU A 125 -6.69 -2.71 -8.26
CA LEU A 125 -6.17 -1.39 -8.61
C LEU A 125 -5.24 -0.90 -7.51
N ARG A 126 -4.12 -0.30 -7.90
CA ARG A 126 -3.05 0.12 -6.99
C ARG A 126 -2.49 1.47 -7.39
N ALA A 127 -2.13 2.30 -6.44
CA ALA A 127 -1.43 3.55 -6.67
C ALA A 127 -0.64 3.95 -5.43
N ARG A 128 0.29 4.89 -5.58
CA ARG A 128 0.81 5.64 -4.43
C ARG A 128 0.11 6.97 -4.32
N LEU A 129 -0.06 7.46 -3.10
CA LEU A 129 -0.70 8.76 -2.84
C LEU A 129 0.02 9.91 -3.57
N GLY A 130 1.34 9.80 -3.77
CA GLY A 130 2.11 10.77 -4.56
C GLY A 130 1.78 10.76 -6.05
N ASP A 131 1.44 9.60 -6.60
CA ASP A 131 1.26 9.32 -8.04
C ASP A 131 -0.20 9.22 -8.49
N ILE A 132 -1.16 9.24 -7.56
CA ILE A 132 -2.57 9.00 -7.89
C ILE A 132 -3.13 10.08 -8.82
N ARG A 133 -2.60 11.30 -8.79
CA ARG A 133 -2.92 12.30 -9.82
C ARG A 133 -2.04 12.05 -11.05
N LYS A 134 -2.59 12.24 -12.25
CA LYS A 134 -1.83 12.09 -13.51
C LYS A 134 -0.50 12.86 -13.50
N GLU A 135 -0.49 14.05 -12.92
CA GLU A 135 0.68 14.95 -12.86
C GLU A 135 1.41 14.86 -11.51
N GLY A 136 1.04 13.86 -10.71
CA GLY A 136 1.67 13.52 -9.45
C GLY A 136 3.08 12.96 -9.65
N ASN A 137 3.80 12.84 -8.55
CA ASN A 137 5.13 12.25 -8.51
C ASN A 137 5.25 11.41 -7.25
N ASP A 138 5.97 10.29 -7.37
CA ASP A 138 6.14 9.33 -6.29
C ASP A 138 6.68 10.05 -5.06
N LYS A 139 6.04 9.82 -3.92
CA LYS A 139 6.37 10.54 -2.69
C LYS A 139 6.70 9.58 -1.58
N TRP A 140 7.91 9.79 -1.08
CA TRP A 140 8.42 9.19 0.15
C TRP A 140 8.63 10.31 1.16
N TRP A 141 8.03 10.17 2.33
CA TRP A 141 8.23 11.09 3.44
C TRP A 141 9.39 10.58 4.28
N ASN A 142 10.37 11.46 4.49
CA ASN A 142 11.39 11.22 5.48
C ASN A 142 10.75 11.29 6.86
N TYR A 143 11.24 10.46 7.77
CA TYR A 143 10.88 10.57 9.17
C TYR A 143 11.49 11.83 9.82
N GLY A 144 11.01 12.20 11.00
CA GLY A 144 11.48 13.37 11.76
C GLY A 144 10.38 14.42 11.95
N ASP A 145 9.83 14.96 10.85
CA ASP A 145 8.71 15.91 10.93
C ASP A 145 7.35 15.20 10.90
N ILE A 146 6.95 14.66 12.04
CA ILE A 146 5.67 13.92 12.18
C ILE A 146 4.46 14.84 11.89
N ALA A 147 4.49 16.09 12.34
CA ALA A 147 3.34 16.99 12.27
C ALA A 147 3.12 17.51 10.85
N GLY A 148 4.16 18.07 10.22
CA GLY A 148 4.07 18.57 8.84
C GLY A 148 3.80 17.44 7.85
N THR A 149 4.42 16.27 8.07
CA THR A 149 4.13 15.08 7.25
C THR A 149 2.69 14.63 7.38
N ALA A 150 2.12 14.60 8.59
CA ALA A 150 0.71 14.23 8.77
C ALA A 150 -0.21 15.22 8.04
N ILE A 151 0.05 16.53 8.13
CA ILE A 151 -0.74 17.56 7.44
C ILE A 151 -0.69 17.36 5.91
N ASP A 152 0.50 17.22 5.31
CA ASP A 152 0.63 17.01 3.86
C ASP A 152 -0.06 15.72 3.40
N ILE A 153 0.03 14.63 4.18
CA ILE A 153 -0.71 13.40 3.89
C ILE A 153 -2.22 13.64 3.97
N GLN A 154 -2.71 14.32 5.00
CA GLN A 154 -4.14 14.59 5.17
C GLN A 154 -4.70 15.44 4.03
N GLU A 155 -3.96 16.46 3.60
CA GLU A 155 -4.32 17.31 2.45
C GLU A 155 -4.39 16.50 1.15
N ARG A 156 -3.39 15.66 0.90
CA ARG A 156 -3.37 14.76 -0.28
C ARG A 156 -4.49 13.72 -0.24
N LEU A 157 -4.80 13.19 0.93
CA LEU A 157 -5.93 12.27 1.08
C LEU A 157 -7.24 12.95 0.68
N THR A 158 -7.49 14.17 1.18
CA THR A 158 -8.70 14.94 0.83
C THR A 158 -8.73 15.32 -0.63
N ARG A 159 -7.63 15.87 -1.15
CA ARG A 159 -7.57 16.44 -2.50
C ARG A 159 -7.51 15.38 -3.59
N ASP A 160 -6.77 14.30 -3.35
CA ASP A 160 -6.37 13.37 -4.40
C ASP A 160 -6.99 11.97 -4.18
N ALA A 161 -6.81 11.36 -3.00
CA ALA A 161 -7.20 9.95 -2.80
C ALA A 161 -8.70 9.73 -2.63
N LEU A 162 -9.38 10.52 -1.78
CA LEU A 162 -10.81 10.34 -1.53
C LEU A 162 -11.67 10.57 -2.78
N PRO A 163 -11.39 11.59 -3.63
CA PRO A 163 -12.05 11.71 -4.92
C PRO A 163 -11.76 10.55 -5.87
N ALA A 164 -10.49 10.11 -5.98
CA ALA A 164 -10.12 8.95 -6.80
C ALA A 164 -10.87 7.68 -6.37
N PHE A 165 -10.99 7.45 -5.07
CA PHE A 165 -11.80 6.36 -4.52
C PHE A 165 -13.29 6.49 -4.82
N THR A 166 -13.81 7.72 -4.88
CA THR A 166 -15.23 7.94 -5.16
C THR A 166 -15.59 7.48 -6.58
N GLU A 167 -14.71 7.74 -7.58
CA GLU A 167 -14.90 7.28 -8.97
C GLU A 167 -15.05 5.75 -9.09
N VAL A 168 -14.42 5.01 -8.18
CA VAL A 168 -14.30 3.54 -8.21
C VAL A 168 -14.98 2.86 -7.03
N SER A 169 -15.92 3.56 -6.38
CA SER A 169 -16.56 3.11 -5.12
C SER A 169 -17.59 2.01 -5.30
N SER A 170 -17.98 1.69 -6.53
CA SER A 170 -18.92 0.64 -6.90
C SER A 170 -18.43 -0.12 -8.12
N ARG A 171 -18.99 -1.31 -8.40
CA ARG A 171 -18.72 -2.03 -9.65
C ARG A 171 -19.06 -1.20 -10.89
N ALA A 172 -20.20 -0.51 -10.87
CA ALA A 172 -20.59 0.39 -11.95
C ALA A 172 -19.58 1.55 -12.10
N GLY A 173 -19.12 2.13 -10.99
CA GLY A 173 -18.08 3.16 -10.99
C GLY A 173 -16.75 2.66 -11.54
N LEU A 174 -16.32 1.46 -11.17
CA LEU A 174 -15.13 0.80 -11.73
C LEU A 174 -15.21 0.60 -13.24
N LEU A 175 -16.36 0.13 -13.74
CA LEU A 175 -16.57 -0.06 -15.18
C LEU A 175 -16.63 1.29 -15.93
N ALA A 176 -17.31 2.29 -15.36
CA ALA A 176 -17.34 3.63 -15.91
C ALA A 176 -15.95 4.27 -15.96
N TRP A 177 -15.20 4.17 -14.86
CA TRP A 177 -13.81 4.61 -14.81
C TRP A 177 -12.97 3.87 -15.85
N TRP A 178 -13.11 2.55 -16.00
CA TRP A 178 -12.33 1.81 -17.01
C TRP A 178 -12.57 2.34 -18.42
N ARG A 179 -13.84 2.59 -18.78
CA ARG A 179 -14.25 3.10 -20.08
C ARG A 179 -13.70 4.50 -20.35
N ASP A 180 -13.61 5.36 -19.33
CA ASP A 180 -13.17 6.76 -19.46
C ASP A 180 -11.82 7.09 -18.78
N ARG A 181 -11.01 6.08 -18.47
CA ARG A 181 -9.76 6.27 -17.68
C ARG A 181 -8.74 7.19 -18.35
N SER A 182 -8.80 7.31 -19.69
CA SER A 182 -7.97 8.26 -20.44
C SER A 182 -8.28 9.71 -20.09
N SER A 183 -9.49 9.99 -19.61
CA SER A 183 -9.97 11.32 -19.24
C SER A 183 -9.92 11.57 -17.74
N SER A 184 -9.99 10.52 -16.89
CA SER A 184 -9.92 10.65 -15.42
C SER A 184 -8.67 11.43 -14.97
N PRO A 185 -8.77 12.39 -14.04
CA PRO A 185 -7.59 13.10 -13.53
C PRO A 185 -6.71 12.20 -12.64
N TYR A 186 -7.20 11.01 -12.28
CA TYR A 186 -6.52 10.04 -11.44
C TYR A 186 -5.96 8.88 -12.24
N ARG A 187 -4.86 8.31 -11.75
CA ARG A 187 -4.09 7.25 -12.38
C ARG A 187 -3.95 6.06 -11.42
N TRP A 188 -4.74 5.03 -11.67
CA TRP A 188 -4.50 3.72 -11.10
C TRP A 188 -3.50 2.94 -11.96
N THR A 189 -2.64 2.17 -11.31
CA THR A 189 -1.69 1.27 -11.99
C THR A 189 -2.45 0.13 -12.65
N ILE A 190 -2.26 -0.04 -13.95
CA ILE A 190 -2.82 -1.15 -14.72
C ILE A 190 -1.76 -2.24 -14.82
N SER A 191 -1.98 -3.34 -14.10
CA SER A 191 -1.13 -4.53 -14.23
C SER A 191 -1.63 -5.42 -15.38
N PRO A 192 -0.86 -6.41 -15.85
CA PRO A 192 -1.33 -7.36 -16.86
C PRO A 192 -2.61 -8.11 -16.46
N ARG A 193 -2.86 -8.29 -15.16
CA ARG A 193 -4.10 -8.92 -14.64
C ARG A 193 -5.28 -7.97 -14.63
N THR A 194 -5.03 -6.66 -14.67
CA THR A 194 -6.08 -5.65 -14.50
C THR A 194 -7.19 -5.79 -15.55
N PRO A 195 -6.90 -5.84 -16.87
CA PRO A 195 -7.94 -5.99 -17.89
C PRO A 195 -8.83 -7.24 -17.72
N LEU A 196 -8.26 -8.38 -17.31
CA LEU A 196 -9.03 -9.62 -17.12
C LEU A 196 -10.04 -9.50 -15.97
N GLY A 197 -9.68 -8.80 -14.89
CA GLY A 197 -10.64 -8.46 -13.82
C GLY A 197 -11.77 -7.56 -14.31
N VAL A 198 -11.49 -6.62 -15.21
CA VAL A 198 -12.55 -5.79 -15.83
C VAL A 198 -13.47 -6.66 -16.68
N ALA A 199 -12.92 -7.56 -17.49
CA ALA A 199 -13.69 -8.46 -18.33
C ALA A 199 -14.66 -9.32 -17.49
N LEU A 200 -14.21 -9.84 -16.34
CA LEU A 200 -15.08 -10.52 -15.38
C LEU A 200 -16.25 -9.63 -14.95
N LEU A 201 -15.95 -8.41 -14.50
CA LEU A 201 -16.98 -7.48 -14.00
C LEU A 201 -17.96 -7.06 -15.11
N MET A 202 -17.48 -6.82 -16.33
CA MET A 202 -18.33 -6.52 -17.50
C MET A 202 -19.23 -7.70 -17.82
N LYS A 203 -18.69 -8.92 -17.85
CA LYS A 203 -19.49 -10.12 -18.08
C LYS A 203 -20.58 -10.27 -17.03
N GLN A 204 -20.26 -10.09 -15.75
CA GLN A 204 -21.22 -10.16 -14.65
C GLN A 204 -22.29 -9.06 -14.72
N ALA A 205 -21.96 -7.89 -15.29
CA ALA A 205 -22.90 -6.80 -15.55
C ALA A 205 -23.79 -7.04 -16.79
N GLY A 206 -23.55 -8.08 -17.58
CA GLY A 206 -24.26 -8.38 -18.82
C GLY A 206 -23.60 -7.83 -20.09
N ASP A 207 -22.47 -7.13 -19.97
CA ASP A 207 -21.74 -6.50 -21.07
C ASP A 207 -20.77 -7.51 -21.75
N GLY A 208 -21.31 -8.65 -22.18
CA GLY A 208 -20.52 -9.80 -22.65
C GLY A 208 -19.62 -9.51 -23.86
N GLU A 209 -20.07 -8.67 -24.80
CA GLU A 209 -19.28 -8.30 -25.98
C GLU A 209 -18.12 -7.35 -25.62
N GLU A 210 -18.31 -6.42 -24.67
CA GLU A 210 -17.19 -5.61 -24.17
C GLU A 210 -16.18 -6.47 -23.39
N ALA A 211 -16.66 -7.40 -22.56
CA ALA A 211 -15.80 -8.34 -21.85
C ALA A 211 -14.96 -9.17 -22.83
N GLN A 212 -15.58 -9.67 -23.90
CA GLN A 212 -14.91 -10.41 -24.96
C GLN A 212 -13.85 -9.56 -25.67
N ALA A 213 -14.18 -8.32 -26.04
CA ALA A 213 -13.24 -7.41 -26.69
C ALA A 213 -11.99 -7.14 -25.84
N ILE A 214 -12.14 -7.06 -24.51
CA ILE A 214 -11.02 -6.94 -23.58
C ILE A 214 -10.16 -8.21 -23.61
N VAL A 215 -10.78 -9.39 -23.54
CA VAL A 215 -10.04 -10.67 -23.61
C VAL A 215 -9.26 -10.78 -24.91
N ASP A 216 -9.86 -10.46 -26.04
CA ASP A 216 -9.19 -10.51 -27.35
C ASP A 216 -8.00 -9.54 -27.41
N ALA A 217 -8.14 -8.33 -26.84
CA ALA A 217 -7.04 -7.38 -26.72
C ALA A 217 -5.90 -7.93 -25.84
N VAL A 218 -6.22 -8.52 -24.68
CA VAL A 218 -5.21 -9.15 -23.80
C VAL A 218 -4.49 -10.28 -24.54
N PHE A 219 -5.19 -11.12 -25.30
CA PHE A 219 -4.56 -12.22 -26.03
C PHE A 219 -3.61 -11.71 -27.11
N ARG A 220 -4.01 -10.69 -27.88
CA ARG A 220 -3.13 -10.03 -28.86
C ARG A 220 -1.88 -9.46 -28.19
N ASP A 221 -2.03 -8.76 -27.08
CA ASP A 221 -0.91 -8.11 -26.38
C ASP A 221 0.03 -9.10 -25.69
N THR A 222 -0.47 -10.31 -25.39
CA THR A 222 0.27 -11.32 -24.63
C THR A 222 0.82 -12.44 -25.48
N LEU A 223 0.47 -12.52 -26.77
CA LEU A 223 0.92 -13.59 -27.65
C LEU A 223 2.45 -13.76 -27.61
N GLY A 224 2.91 -14.99 -27.36
CA GLY A 224 4.32 -15.33 -27.21
C GLY A 224 4.96 -14.92 -25.87
N LYS A 225 4.21 -14.33 -24.93
CA LYS A 225 4.69 -13.97 -23.59
C LYS A 225 4.25 -15.00 -22.54
N PRO A 226 5.01 -15.19 -21.44
CA PRO A 226 4.64 -16.16 -20.39
C PRO A 226 3.22 -15.95 -19.81
N PHE A 227 2.75 -14.69 -19.76
CA PHE A 227 1.43 -14.37 -19.22
C PHE A 227 0.26 -14.83 -20.12
N HIS A 228 0.51 -15.17 -21.39
CA HIS A 228 -0.54 -15.63 -22.31
C HIS A 228 -1.27 -16.87 -21.81
N HIS A 229 -0.53 -17.84 -21.27
CA HIS A 229 -1.12 -19.06 -20.73
C HIS A 229 -2.07 -18.75 -19.56
N THR A 230 -1.66 -17.88 -18.63
CA THR A 230 -2.51 -17.41 -17.54
C THR A 230 -3.75 -16.70 -18.05
N ALA A 231 -3.60 -15.81 -19.04
CA ALA A 231 -4.73 -15.12 -19.65
C ALA A 231 -5.73 -16.10 -20.29
N SER A 232 -5.24 -17.17 -20.91
CA SER A 232 -6.07 -18.23 -21.50
C SER A 232 -6.90 -18.97 -20.47
N VAL A 233 -6.27 -19.44 -19.39
CA VAL A 233 -6.96 -20.17 -18.31
C VAL A 233 -8.01 -19.27 -17.67
N VAL A 234 -7.65 -18.03 -17.35
CA VAL A 234 -8.56 -17.07 -16.72
C VAL A 234 -9.74 -16.72 -17.63
N ALA A 235 -9.52 -16.59 -18.95
CA ALA A 235 -10.61 -16.36 -19.90
C ALA A 235 -11.58 -17.55 -19.95
N GLU A 236 -11.07 -18.78 -19.95
CA GLU A 236 -11.89 -20.00 -19.95
C GLU A 236 -12.73 -20.13 -18.67
N GLU A 237 -12.18 -19.83 -17.50
CA GLU A 237 -12.93 -19.76 -16.23
C GLU A 237 -14.04 -18.71 -16.28
N MET A 238 -13.78 -17.59 -16.96
CA MET A 238 -14.80 -16.59 -17.26
C MET A 238 -15.77 -17.04 -18.36
N GLY A 239 -15.67 -18.23 -18.93
CA GLY A 239 -16.48 -18.70 -20.06
C GLY A 239 -16.34 -17.83 -21.31
N LEU A 240 -15.14 -17.26 -21.53
CA LEU A 240 -14.76 -16.47 -22.70
C LEU A 240 -13.63 -17.21 -23.43
N ALA A 241 -13.54 -17.05 -24.75
CA ALA A 241 -12.51 -17.68 -25.56
C ALA A 241 -11.95 -16.66 -26.55
N TRP A 242 -10.68 -16.79 -26.92
CA TRP A 242 -10.09 -15.89 -27.90
C TRP A 242 -10.78 -16.02 -29.26
N ARG A 243 -11.35 -14.92 -29.72
CA ARG A 243 -11.83 -14.77 -31.10
C ARG A 243 -10.69 -14.15 -31.87
N ALA A 244 -9.96 -14.96 -32.64
CA ALA A 244 -8.98 -14.45 -33.59
C ALA A 244 -9.73 -13.69 -34.70
N THR A 245 -9.99 -12.41 -34.47
CA THR A 245 -10.50 -11.45 -35.46
C THR A 245 -9.36 -10.72 -36.13
#